data_AF-A0A1G4JFI9-F1
#
_entry.id   AF-A0A1G4JFI9-F1
#
_cell.length_a   1.000
_cell.length_b   1.000
_cell.length_c   1.000
_cell.angle_alpha   90.00
_cell.angle_beta   90.00
_cell.angle_gamma   90.00
#
_symmetry.space_group_name_H-M   'P 1'
#
loop_
_entity.id
_entity.type
_entity.pdbx_description
1 polymer ?
#
loop_
_entity_poly.entity_id
_entity_poly.type
_entity_poly.pdbx_seq_one_letter_code
_entity_poly.pdbx_strand_id
1 'polypeptide(L)'
;MLILVTALILKLSLVLGFEASSKSNVAVYWGQASAGSQESLASNCQSPDVDIVLLSFLYSFPTSIDLDFSSACSSSFGDGLLHCDQIAQDIKTCQSQGKKVLLSMGGAIGSYGFTSDSQAEDFATTLWDTFAGGSASERPFNDAVVDGFDFDIENQNPTGYAALAKKLREHFNSASRDYYLSAAPQCFYPDASVGDLLNNAEIDFAFIQFYNNYCNVDSHFNWDTWTQFAAGAPNPNIKLYLGLPGSSSAAGSGYLSDLNLVQSTVNKISGSANFGGIMLWDASQSFTNKVDGDTYAAQMKKILGSVSSESTPNTFSQTPSSTSSSASSTVASSTFFAKSSAATSRFVTSASSATDLSSATVAPSSTSQFFAKSAKSSLFVASTSSSPDVTFTSEASTTLSPQSSSMASSAPVSHAHTQALTSSVPVVIYSTSTASQSASAASLQTTSLETSATSSSAESQPSNTMTASATSAASSSETSFTLSSTSQQSRTVLAPTSIPTFAPSTTSSPTATGSNTWAHTRAIELNAQYAAGQLNGKSSCSDGEIACSADGHITICDHGLWVYTECAAGTTCFAYDYEDAVYSSCNFANVKSSFV
;
A
#
# COMPACT_ATOMS: atom_id res chain seq x y z
N MET A 1 -36.95 55.14 12.16
CA MET A 1 -35.62 54.61 11.76
C MET A 1 -35.56 53.18 12.26
N LEU A 2 -35.12 52.23 11.42
CA LEU A 2 -35.15 50.80 11.73
C LEU A 2 -33.83 50.37 12.38
N ILE A 3 -33.89 49.56 13.44
CA ILE A 3 -32.73 48.80 13.95
C ILE A 3 -33.18 47.34 14.09
N LEU A 4 -32.78 46.53 13.12
CA LEU A 4 -32.93 45.08 13.16
C LEU A 4 -31.65 44.50 13.76
N VAL A 5 -31.71 43.85 14.91
CA VAL A 5 -30.55 43.16 15.49
C VAL A 5 -30.57 41.72 15.01
N THR A 6 -29.90 41.44 13.89
CA THR A 6 -29.68 40.08 13.39
C THR A 6 -28.67 39.36 14.27
N ALA A 7 -29.15 38.38 15.06
CA ALA A 7 -28.29 37.50 15.83
C ALA A 7 -27.49 36.59 14.89
N LEU A 8 -26.20 36.87 14.72
CA LEU A 8 -25.28 36.02 13.96
C LEU A 8 -24.99 34.75 14.78
N ILE A 9 -25.80 33.71 14.58
CA ILE A 9 -25.50 32.37 15.11
C ILE A 9 -24.29 31.85 14.35
N LEU A 10 -23.11 32.05 14.94
CA LEU A 10 -21.88 31.42 14.47
C LEU A 10 -22.05 29.91 14.62
N LYS A 11 -22.31 29.21 13.51
CA LYS A 11 -22.23 27.75 13.47
C LYS A 11 -20.78 27.36 13.73
N LEU A 12 -20.47 27.05 14.98
CA LEU A 12 -19.22 26.41 15.36
C LEU A 12 -19.28 24.97 14.84
N SER A 13 -18.93 24.79 13.56
CA SER A 13 -18.69 23.47 13.00
C SER A 13 -17.59 22.82 13.83
N LEU A 14 -17.93 21.78 14.59
CA LEU A 14 -16.91 20.92 15.17
C LEU A 14 -16.16 20.29 13.99
N VAL A 15 -14.88 20.65 13.85
CA VAL A 15 -13.96 19.86 13.03
C VAL A 15 -13.78 18.57 13.80
N LEU A 16 -14.56 17.56 13.43
CA LEU A 16 -14.33 16.18 13.83
C LEU A 16 -13.04 15.75 13.12
N GLY A 17 -11.91 15.94 13.80
CA GLY A 17 -10.62 15.50 13.31
C GLY A 17 -10.53 13.97 13.27
N PHE A 18 -9.50 13.48 12.61
CA PHE A 18 -9.15 12.07 12.60
C PHE A 18 -9.08 11.49 14.01
N GLU A 19 -9.71 10.32 14.19
CA GLU A 19 -9.74 9.56 15.43
C GLU A 19 -9.30 8.13 15.13
N ALA A 20 -8.09 7.76 15.59
CA ALA A 20 -7.46 6.47 15.27
C ALA A 20 -8.25 5.26 15.77
N SER A 21 -9.03 5.41 16.86
CA SER A 21 -9.89 4.33 17.35
C SER A 21 -11.15 4.11 16.51
N SER A 22 -11.53 5.08 15.66
CA SER A 22 -12.77 5.07 14.88
C SER A 22 -12.81 3.94 13.84
N LYS A 23 -14.05 3.55 13.51
CA LYS A 23 -14.41 2.63 12.41
C LYS A 23 -14.83 3.38 11.14
N SER A 24 -14.79 4.71 11.16
CA SER A 24 -15.31 5.60 10.12
C SER A 24 -14.24 6.31 9.29
N ASN A 25 -13.00 5.82 9.31
CA ASN A 25 -11.88 6.48 8.64
C ASN A 25 -11.80 6.02 7.18
N VAL A 26 -11.64 6.97 6.25
CA VAL A 26 -11.31 6.72 4.85
C VAL A 26 -9.87 7.19 4.61
N ALA A 27 -9.02 6.26 4.20
CA ALA A 27 -7.67 6.54 3.72
C ALA A 27 -7.66 6.61 2.19
N VAL A 28 -6.85 7.50 1.61
CA VAL A 28 -6.65 7.57 0.15
C VAL A 28 -5.17 7.74 -0.19
N TYR A 29 -4.72 7.06 -1.24
CA TYR A 29 -3.46 7.38 -1.89
C TYR A 29 -3.60 8.66 -2.72
N TRP A 30 -2.60 9.52 -2.73
CA TRP A 30 -2.56 10.75 -3.54
C TRP A 30 -1.13 11.04 -4.00
N GLY A 31 -0.94 11.35 -5.28
CA GLY A 31 0.37 11.64 -5.85
C GLY A 31 0.52 11.10 -7.27
N GLN A 32 0.16 9.83 -7.50
CA GLN A 32 0.36 9.16 -8.80
C GLN A 32 -0.66 9.52 -9.90
N ALA A 33 -1.78 10.18 -9.55
CA ALA A 33 -2.82 10.59 -10.50
C ALA A 33 -3.33 9.44 -11.42
N SER A 34 -3.75 8.30 -10.84
CA SER A 34 -4.19 7.11 -11.57
C SER A 34 -5.30 7.38 -12.61
N ALA A 35 -6.15 8.39 -12.40
CA ALA A 35 -7.18 8.83 -13.36
C ALA A 35 -6.64 9.67 -14.54
N GLY A 36 -5.32 9.85 -14.65
CA GLY A 36 -4.63 10.66 -15.68
C GLY A 36 -4.43 12.14 -15.29
N SER A 37 -5.20 12.66 -14.33
CA SER A 37 -4.94 13.94 -13.66
C SER A 37 -5.53 13.94 -12.25
N GLN A 38 -4.89 14.65 -11.32
CA GLN A 38 -5.37 14.78 -9.93
C GLN A 38 -5.54 16.24 -9.53
N GLU A 39 -6.46 16.47 -8.59
CA GLU A 39 -6.62 17.74 -7.88
C GLU A 39 -5.49 17.94 -6.86
N SER A 40 -5.35 19.15 -6.31
CA SER A 40 -4.36 19.40 -5.26
C SER A 40 -4.67 18.61 -3.97
N LEU A 41 -3.63 18.30 -3.19
CA LEU A 41 -3.76 17.61 -1.92
C LEU A 41 -4.74 18.35 -0.97
N ALA A 42 -4.69 19.68 -0.95
CA ALA A 42 -5.62 20.52 -0.20
C ALA A 42 -7.08 20.42 -0.70
N SER A 43 -7.32 20.19 -1.99
CA SER A 43 -8.68 19.95 -2.53
C SER A 43 -9.27 18.65 -1.98
N ASN A 44 -8.49 17.56 -1.95
CA ASN A 44 -8.96 16.29 -1.35
C ASN A 44 -9.16 16.43 0.16
N CYS A 45 -8.25 17.11 0.87
CA CYS A 45 -8.36 17.34 2.31
C CYS A 45 -9.49 18.29 2.75
N GLN A 46 -10.03 19.12 1.84
CA GLN A 46 -11.25 19.92 2.09
C GLN A 46 -12.52 19.07 2.10
N SER A 47 -12.47 17.81 1.62
CA SER A 47 -13.62 16.92 1.67
C SER A 47 -13.86 16.35 3.08
N PRO A 48 -15.13 16.19 3.51
CA PRO A 48 -15.47 15.36 4.67
C PRO A 48 -15.27 13.85 4.42
N ASP A 49 -15.06 13.43 3.17
CA ASP A 49 -15.09 12.02 2.75
C ASP A 49 -13.75 11.27 2.95
N VAL A 50 -12.71 11.95 3.44
CA VAL A 50 -11.35 11.43 3.65
C VAL A 50 -10.81 11.89 5.00
N ASP A 51 -10.04 11.05 5.69
CA ASP A 51 -9.45 11.35 7.00
C ASP A 51 -7.93 11.15 7.03
N ILE A 52 -7.41 10.20 6.23
CA ILE A 52 -5.98 9.94 6.03
C ILE A 52 -5.64 10.11 4.54
N VAL A 53 -4.52 10.76 4.24
CA VAL A 53 -3.92 10.80 2.91
C VAL A 53 -2.51 10.20 2.94
N LEU A 54 -2.20 9.38 1.95
CA LEU A 54 -0.94 8.65 1.81
C LEU A 54 -0.23 9.22 0.57
N LEU A 55 0.84 9.99 0.78
CA LEU A 55 1.56 10.67 -0.30
C LEU A 55 2.39 9.65 -1.09
N SER A 56 1.97 9.35 -2.31
CA SER A 56 2.53 8.29 -3.16
C SER A 56 3.36 8.87 -4.31
N PHE A 57 4.70 8.75 -4.31
CA PHE A 57 5.56 7.96 -3.40
C PHE A 57 6.97 8.54 -3.21
N LEU A 58 7.63 8.11 -2.13
CA LEU A 58 9.08 7.91 -2.08
C LEU A 58 9.41 6.55 -2.71
N TYR A 59 9.77 6.55 -4.00
CA TYR A 59 9.84 5.35 -4.84
C TYR A 59 11.26 4.80 -5.04
N SER A 60 12.29 5.46 -4.52
CA SER A 60 13.66 4.95 -4.51
C SER A 60 14.36 5.31 -3.21
N PHE A 61 14.92 4.29 -2.56
CA PHE A 61 15.64 4.36 -1.28
C PHE A 61 16.44 3.08 -1.06
N PRO A 62 17.51 3.09 -0.23
CA PRO A 62 18.05 4.21 0.55
C PRO A 62 19.24 4.94 -0.10
N THR A 63 19.72 4.51 -1.26
CA THR A 63 20.91 5.08 -1.92
C THR A 63 20.67 6.50 -2.46
N SER A 64 19.44 6.77 -2.89
CA SER A 64 18.89 8.08 -3.21
C SER A 64 17.61 8.29 -2.39
N ILE A 65 16.95 9.44 -2.55
CA ILE A 65 15.64 9.75 -1.95
C ILE A 65 14.75 10.28 -3.07
N ASP A 66 14.35 9.40 -3.99
CA ASP A 66 13.63 9.84 -5.20
C ASP A 66 12.11 9.83 -4.95
N LEU A 67 11.49 10.98 -5.17
CA LEU A 67 10.07 11.22 -4.99
C LEU A 67 9.39 11.37 -6.36
N ASP A 68 8.18 10.85 -6.48
CA ASP A 68 7.31 11.10 -7.64
C ASP A 68 5.90 11.42 -7.14
N PHE A 69 5.38 12.59 -7.55
CA PHE A 69 4.00 13.02 -7.29
C PHE A 69 3.32 13.45 -8.60
N SER A 70 3.68 12.79 -9.71
CA SER A 70 3.18 13.05 -11.05
C SER A 70 3.31 14.54 -11.40
N SER A 71 2.31 15.10 -12.07
CA SER A 71 2.26 16.53 -12.41
C SER A 71 2.16 17.51 -11.21
N ALA A 72 2.01 17.03 -9.97
CA ALA A 72 1.81 17.89 -8.80
C ALA A 72 3.11 18.45 -8.17
N CYS A 73 4.28 17.93 -8.54
CA CYS A 73 5.57 18.51 -8.16
C CYS A 73 6.62 18.30 -9.26
N SER A 74 7.29 19.37 -9.68
CA SER A 74 8.27 19.35 -10.78
C SER A 74 9.48 20.28 -10.56
N SER A 75 9.58 20.92 -9.39
CA SER A 75 10.77 21.65 -8.95
C SER A 75 11.67 20.73 -8.13
N SER A 76 12.98 20.98 -8.14
CA SER A 76 13.98 20.20 -7.41
C SER A 76 15.01 21.10 -6.74
N PHE A 77 15.70 20.54 -5.76
CA PHE A 77 16.98 21.02 -5.27
C PHE A 77 18.09 20.83 -6.33
N GLY A 78 19.32 21.25 -6.01
CA GLY A 78 20.45 21.27 -6.94
C GLY A 78 21.07 19.90 -7.24
N ASP A 79 20.75 18.89 -6.44
CA ASP A 79 21.16 17.48 -6.57
C ASP A 79 20.20 16.65 -7.43
N GLY A 80 18.92 17.03 -7.46
CA GLY A 80 17.82 16.35 -8.15
C GLY A 80 16.63 15.99 -7.24
N LEU A 81 16.77 16.05 -5.92
CA LEU A 81 15.71 15.79 -4.96
C LEU A 81 14.52 16.75 -5.18
N LEU A 82 13.28 16.25 -5.22
CA LEU A 82 12.11 17.12 -5.45
C LEU A 82 11.95 18.16 -4.32
N HIS A 83 11.53 19.36 -4.70
CA HIS A 83 11.23 20.48 -3.80
C HIS A 83 9.80 20.98 -4.08
N CYS A 84 8.87 20.64 -3.18
CA CYS A 84 7.44 20.65 -3.45
C CYS A 84 6.69 21.70 -2.61
N ASP A 85 6.96 22.98 -2.88
CA ASP A 85 6.38 24.13 -2.16
C ASP A 85 4.85 24.10 -1.99
N GLN A 86 4.11 23.60 -2.99
CA GLN A 86 2.65 23.48 -2.89
C GLN A 86 2.23 22.32 -1.98
N ILE A 87 2.88 21.15 -2.11
CA ILE A 87 2.61 19.99 -1.24
C ILE A 87 2.94 20.33 0.23
N ALA A 88 4.00 21.11 0.48
CA ALA A 88 4.34 21.64 1.81
C ALA A 88 3.21 22.49 2.43
N GLN A 89 2.54 23.32 1.63
CA GLN A 89 1.40 24.13 2.07
C GLN A 89 0.13 23.29 2.25
N ASP A 90 -0.10 22.33 1.34
CA ASP A 90 -1.26 21.47 1.35
C ASP A 90 -1.22 20.48 2.53
N ILE A 91 -0.06 19.90 2.90
CA ILE A 91 0.12 19.08 4.12
C ILE A 91 -0.37 19.83 5.37
N LYS A 92 0.07 21.08 5.56
CA LYS A 92 -0.36 21.91 6.70
C LYS A 92 -1.85 22.24 6.64
N THR A 93 -2.39 22.41 5.42
CA THR A 93 -3.82 22.64 5.19
C THR A 93 -4.66 21.41 5.56
N CYS A 94 -4.20 20.21 5.22
CA CYS A 94 -4.79 18.93 5.65
C CYS A 94 -4.79 18.81 7.18
N GLN A 95 -3.62 19.00 7.81
CA GLN A 95 -3.45 18.92 9.26
C GLN A 95 -4.32 19.96 10.01
N SER A 96 -4.48 21.17 9.46
CA SER A 96 -5.37 22.20 10.02
C SER A 96 -6.86 21.83 9.99
N GLN A 97 -7.24 20.92 9.08
CA GLN A 97 -8.58 20.34 8.96
C GLN A 97 -8.72 19.01 9.71
N GLY A 98 -7.75 18.67 10.57
CA GLY A 98 -7.74 17.46 11.38
C GLY A 98 -7.47 16.17 10.59
N LYS A 99 -7.03 16.26 9.33
CA LYS A 99 -6.63 15.10 8.52
C LYS A 99 -5.22 14.64 8.89
N LYS A 100 -4.88 13.39 8.60
CA LYS A 100 -3.52 12.85 8.70
C LYS A 100 -2.87 12.71 7.34
N VAL A 101 -1.61 13.08 7.23
CA VAL A 101 -0.84 12.96 5.98
C VAL A 101 0.46 12.19 6.22
N LEU A 102 0.54 10.96 5.73
CA LEU A 102 1.72 10.09 5.83
C LEU A 102 2.48 10.12 4.49
N LEU A 103 3.81 9.98 4.52
CA LEU A 103 4.60 9.73 3.30
C LEU A 103 4.61 8.21 3.03
N SER A 104 4.13 7.79 1.86
CA SER A 104 4.20 6.38 1.46
C SER A 104 5.50 6.08 0.73
N MET A 105 6.11 4.96 1.10
CA MET A 105 7.35 4.42 0.57
C MET A 105 7.06 3.19 -0.27
N GLY A 106 7.64 3.14 -1.48
CA GLY A 106 7.63 1.97 -2.33
C GLY A 106 6.85 2.15 -3.63
N GLY A 107 5.74 1.42 -3.77
CA GLY A 107 4.92 1.32 -4.97
C GLY A 107 5.50 0.41 -6.07
N ALA A 108 4.73 0.19 -7.13
CA ALA A 108 4.95 -0.87 -8.13
C ALA A 108 6.24 -0.78 -8.96
N ILE A 109 7.04 0.29 -8.86
CA ILE A 109 8.34 0.42 -9.55
C ILE A 109 9.38 -0.56 -8.97
N GLY A 110 9.28 -0.89 -7.68
CA GLY A 110 10.08 -1.94 -7.02
C GLY A 110 11.58 -1.66 -6.84
N SER A 111 12.11 -0.54 -7.32
CA SER A 111 13.55 -0.21 -7.33
C SER A 111 14.07 0.35 -5.99
N TYR A 112 13.79 -0.34 -4.89
CA TYR A 112 14.08 0.12 -3.53
C TYR A 112 14.32 -1.03 -2.54
N GLY A 113 14.81 -0.70 -1.35
CA GLY A 113 14.88 -1.61 -0.21
C GLY A 113 16.29 -1.79 0.35
N PHE A 114 16.38 -2.56 1.44
CA PHE A 114 17.57 -2.63 2.28
C PHE A 114 18.36 -3.92 2.08
N THR A 115 19.67 -3.84 2.37
CA THR A 115 20.59 -4.99 2.40
C THR A 115 20.81 -5.55 3.80
N SER A 116 20.41 -4.81 4.85
CA SER A 116 20.51 -5.20 6.25
C SER A 116 19.66 -4.29 7.13
N ASP A 117 19.31 -4.77 8.33
CA ASP A 117 18.60 -4.00 9.36
C ASP A 117 19.32 -2.69 9.72
N SER A 118 20.66 -2.72 9.86
CA SER A 118 21.47 -1.53 10.16
C SER A 118 21.30 -0.42 9.11
N GLN A 119 21.23 -0.79 7.82
CA GLN A 119 20.99 0.19 6.75
C GLN A 119 19.57 0.79 6.83
N ALA A 120 18.61 0.01 7.32
CA ALA A 120 17.23 0.43 7.51
C ALA A 120 17.06 1.31 8.77
N GLU A 121 17.82 1.05 9.84
CA GLU A 121 17.92 1.90 11.03
C GLU A 121 18.60 3.25 10.74
N ASP A 122 19.67 3.25 9.94
CA ASP A 122 20.30 4.50 9.46
C ASP A 122 19.28 5.30 8.63
N PHE A 123 18.58 4.65 7.69
CA PHE A 123 17.59 5.31 6.84
C PHE A 123 16.34 5.79 7.60
N ALA A 124 15.97 5.15 8.71
CA ALA A 124 14.92 5.65 9.60
C ALA A 124 15.23 7.06 10.13
N THR A 125 16.51 7.34 10.38
CA THR A 125 16.99 8.66 10.81
C THR A 125 16.98 9.64 9.64
N THR A 126 17.37 9.22 8.44
CA THR A 126 17.21 10.00 7.20
C THR A 126 15.75 10.44 6.97
N LEU A 127 14.79 9.51 7.06
CA LEU A 127 13.36 9.83 6.95
C LEU A 127 12.90 10.81 8.02
N TRP A 128 13.36 10.62 9.26
CA TRP A 128 13.04 11.50 10.38
C TRP A 128 13.54 12.93 10.15
N ASP A 129 14.78 13.09 9.68
CA ASP A 129 15.41 14.38 9.44
C ASP A 129 14.93 15.09 8.17
N THR A 130 14.60 14.36 7.11
CA THR A 130 14.14 14.91 5.82
C THR A 130 12.64 15.23 5.80
N PHE A 131 11.78 14.40 6.42
CA PHE A 131 10.32 14.50 6.26
C PHE A 131 9.54 14.71 7.56
N ALA A 132 10.00 14.14 8.66
CA ALA A 132 9.31 14.21 9.96
C ALA A 132 9.97 15.26 10.88
N GLY A 133 10.05 14.98 12.19
CA GLY A 133 10.38 15.97 13.23
C GLY A 133 11.87 16.26 13.46
N GLY A 134 12.76 15.68 12.66
CA GLY A 134 14.20 15.95 12.69
C GLY A 134 14.60 17.20 11.88
N SER A 135 15.82 17.26 11.36
CA SER A 135 16.29 18.39 10.54
C SER A 135 17.39 18.04 9.53
N ALA A 136 17.08 18.20 8.24
CA ALA A 136 18.01 18.15 7.11
C ALA A 136 18.19 19.53 6.44
N SER A 137 19.25 19.69 5.63
CA SER A 137 19.51 20.92 4.85
C SER A 137 18.53 21.11 3.69
N GLU A 138 18.14 20.01 3.06
CA GLU A 138 17.21 19.96 1.93
C GLU A 138 16.02 19.09 2.36
N ARG A 139 14.84 19.71 2.42
CA ARG A 139 13.59 19.08 2.86
C ARG A 139 12.52 19.27 1.78
N PRO A 140 12.07 18.20 1.09
CA PRO A 140 11.11 18.28 -0.02
C PRO A 140 9.81 19.02 0.31
N PHE A 141 9.40 19.00 1.58
CA PHE A 141 8.20 19.70 2.06
C PHE A 141 8.52 20.91 2.97
N ASN A 142 9.71 21.49 2.85
CA ASN A 142 10.18 22.61 3.68
C ASN A 142 10.04 22.32 5.19
N ASP A 143 9.40 23.22 5.93
CA ASP A 143 9.04 23.13 7.35
C ASP A 143 7.70 22.40 7.59
N ALA A 144 7.08 21.80 6.57
CA ALA A 144 6.03 20.82 6.80
C ALA A 144 6.64 19.54 7.38
N VAL A 145 5.83 18.84 8.18
CA VAL A 145 6.21 17.63 8.93
C VAL A 145 5.06 16.65 8.76
N VAL A 146 5.32 15.51 8.13
CA VAL A 146 4.31 14.46 7.93
C VAL A 146 3.84 13.88 9.27
N ASP A 147 2.62 13.35 9.31
CA ASP A 147 2.07 12.65 10.47
C ASP A 147 2.61 11.21 10.62
N GLY A 148 3.45 10.73 9.71
CA GLY A 148 3.99 9.37 9.75
C GLY A 148 4.48 8.85 8.41
N PHE A 149 4.72 7.54 8.35
CA PHE A 149 5.19 6.83 7.16
C PHE A 149 4.32 5.61 6.87
N ASP A 150 4.12 5.35 5.58
CA ASP A 150 3.38 4.21 5.06
C ASP A 150 4.32 3.30 4.24
N PHE A 151 4.19 1.99 4.43
CA PHE A 151 5.03 0.96 3.81
C PHE A 151 4.23 0.19 2.74
N ASP A 152 4.21 0.73 1.52
CA ASP A 152 3.58 0.13 0.34
C ASP A 152 4.65 -0.61 -0.49
N ILE A 153 5.18 -1.69 0.10
CA ILE A 153 6.33 -2.42 -0.44
C ILE A 153 5.80 -3.54 -1.35
N GLU A 154 6.04 -3.45 -2.66
CA GLU A 154 5.48 -4.39 -3.65
C GLU A 154 6.51 -5.40 -4.19
N ASN A 155 7.80 -5.24 -3.88
CA ASN A 155 8.90 -5.97 -4.54
C ASN A 155 9.31 -7.31 -3.90
N GLN A 156 8.52 -7.85 -2.97
CA GLN A 156 8.72 -9.18 -2.33
C GLN A 156 10.06 -9.34 -1.58
N ASN A 157 10.73 -8.23 -1.23
CA ASN A 157 11.91 -8.22 -0.38
C ASN A 157 11.56 -7.62 0.99
N PRO A 158 11.42 -8.42 2.06
CA PRO A 158 11.04 -7.92 3.39
C PRO A 158 12.21 -7.36 4.22
N THR A 159 13.44 -7.34 3.69
CA THR A 159 14.66 -7.02 4.45
C THR A 159 14.61 -5.62 5.07
N GLY A 160 14.84 -5.52 6.38
CA GLY A 160 15.08 -4.27 7.11
C GLY A 160 13.84 -3.48 7.55
N TYR A 161 12.65 -3.69 6.95
CA TYR A 161 11.48 -2.85 7.25
C TYR A 161 11.04 -2.92 8.72
N ALA A 162 11.09 -4.09 9.37
CA ALA A 162 10.78 -4.20 10.79
C ALA A 162 11.77 -3.45 11.70
N ALA A 163 13.05 -3.33 11.31
CA ALA A 163 14.06 -2.56 12.04
C ALA A 163 13.86 -1.05 11.83
N LEU A 164 13.64 -0.63 10.59
CA LEU A 164 13.24 0.73 10.21
C LEU A 164 12.02 1.22 11.00
N ALA A 165 10.95 0.41 11.06
CA ALA A 165 9.74 0.74 11.83
C ALA A 165 10.01 0.89 13.34
N LYS A 166 10.79 0.00 13.95
CA LYS A 166 11.23 0.13 15.35
C LYS A 166 12.01 1.42 15.58
N LYS A 167 12.92 1.75 14.67
CA LYS A 167 13.77 2.95 14.77
C LYS A 167 12.98 4.24 14.58
N LEU A 168 11.96 4.24 13.73
CA LEU A 168 10.99 5.33 13.64
C LEU A 168 10.20 5.47 14.95
N ARG A 169 9.75 4.38 15.59
CA ARG A 169 9.11 4.45 16.92
C ARG A 169 10.03 5.02 18.00
N GLU A 170 11.34 4.74 17.99
CA GLU A 170 12.30 5.38 18.90
C GLU A 170 12.29 6.92 18.74
N HIS A 171 12.37 7.41 17.50
CA HIS A 171 12.28 8.84 17.20
C HIS A 171 10.93 9.43 17.63
N PHE A 172 9.81 8.75 17.31
CA PHE A 172 8.45 9.20 17.63
C PHE A 172 8.23 9.33 19.14
N ASN A 173 8.71 8.35 19.92
CA ASN A 173 8.62 8.34 21.40
C ASN A 173 9.42 9.48 22.07
N SER A 174 10.31 10.15 21.34
CA SER A 174 11.04 11.34 21.83
C SER A 174 10.33 12.67 21.52
N ALA A 175 9.29 12.65 20.67
CA ALA A 175 8.68 13.84 20.10
C ALA A 175 7.45 14.34 20.88
N SER A 176 7.07 15.60 20.61
CA SER A 176 5.91 16.26 21.26
C SER A 176 4.59 16.14 20.47
N ARG A 177 4.53 15.26 19.47
CA ARG A 177 3.33 14.99 18.65
C ARG A 177 3.24 13.50 18.33
N ASP A 178 2.02 13.01 18.16
CA ASP A 178 1.77 11.63 17.74
C ASP A 178 2.12 11.44 16.26
N TYR A 179 2.80 10.34 15.95
CA TYR A 179 3.13 9.90 14.60
C TYR A 179 2.66 8.45 14.38
N TYR A 180 2.33 8.14 13.14
CA TYR A 180 1.74 6.86 12.75
C TYR A 180 2.67 6.05 11.84
N LEU A 181 2.58 4.72 11.92
CA LEU A 181 3.14 3.81 10.94
C LEU A 181 2.01 2.98 10.31
N SER A 182 2.05 2.81 8.99
CA SER A 182 1.12 1.94 8.27
C SER A 182 1.83 1.06 7.25
N ALA A 183 1.18 -0.01 6.82
CA ALA A 183 1.64 -0.87 5.74
C ALA A 183 0.47 -1.28 4.84
N ALA A 184 0.74 -1.52 3.55
CA ALA A 184 -0.28 -1.82 2.54
C ALA A 184 -0.12 -3.23 1.93
N PRO A 185 -0.24 -4.31 2.73
CA PRO A 185 -0.12 -5.68 2.23
C PRO A 185 -1.17 -5.99 1.17
N GLN A 186 -0.84 -6.87 0.22
CA GLN A 186 -1.86 -7.51 -0.61
C GLN A 186 -2.70 -8.49 0.23
N CYS A 187 -3.90 -8.87 -0.22
CA CYS A 187 -4.80 -9.67 0.61
C CYS A 187 -4.30 -11.10 0.93
N PHE A 188 -3.32 -11.64 0.21
CA PHE A 188 -2.74 -12.94 0.54
C PHE A 188 -1.91 -12.89 1.83
N TYR A 189 -1.94 -13.96 2.62
CA TYR A 189 -1.32 -13.99 3.95
C TYR A 189 -0.37 -15.19 4.12
N PRO A 190 0.87 -14.99 4.61
CA PRO A 190 1.51 -13.70 4.87
C PRO A 190 1.79 -12.94 3.55
N ASP A 191 1.83 -11.62 3.63
CA ASP A 191 2.35 -10.79 2.54
C ASP A 191 3.87 -10.98 2.40
N ALA A 192 4.38 -11.05 1.17
CA ALA A 192 5.79 -11.37 0.90
C ALA A 192 6.77 -10.20 1.15
N SER A 193 6.26 -8.96 1.18
CA SER A 193 7.05 -7.73 1.34
C SER A 193 6.95 -7.16 2.75
N VAL A 194 5.73 -7.06 3.29
CA VAL A 194 5.44 -6.46 4.61
C VAL A 194 4.99 -7.47 5.65
N GLY A 195 4.96 -8.77 5.34
CA GLY A 195 4.65 -9.82 6.31
C GLY A 195 5.61 -9.84 7.50
N ASP A 196 6.92 -9.64 7.29
CA ASP A 196 7.88 -9.51 8.39
C ASP A 196 7.60 -8.26 9.24
N LEU A 197 7.51 -7.10 8.58
CA LEU A 197 7.17 -5.80 9.20
C LEU A 197 5.95 -5.89 10.12
N LEU A 198 4.87 -6.50 9.63
CA LEU A 198 3.60 -6.64 10.34
C LEU A 198 3.68 -7.61 11.53
N ASN A 199 4.50 -8.66 11.45
CA ASN A 199 4.68 -9.62 12.54
C ASN A 199 5.73 -9.15 13.57
N ASN A 200 6.67 -8.29 13.20
CA ASN A 200 7.82 -7.93 14.01
C ASN A 200 7.89 -6.47 14.49
N ALA A 201 7.01 -5.56 14.05
CA ALA A 201 6.99 -4.16 14.50
C ALA A 201 5.58 -3.63 14.86
N GLU A 202 5.54 -2.55 15.65
CA GLU A 202 4.29 -1.88 16.04
C GLU A 202 3.76 -1.00 14.90
N ILE A 203 2.80 -1.52 14.14
CA ILE A 203 2.09 -0.80 13.05
C ILE A 203 0.71 -0.33 13.54
N ASP A 204 0.28 0.87 13.15
CA ASP A 204 -1.03 1.44 13.51
C ASP A 204 -2.12 1.04 12.52
N PHE A 205 -1.83 1.10 11.21
CA PHE A 205 -2.82 0.84 10.15
C PHE A 205 -2.32 -0.22 9.16
N ALA A 206 -3.17 -1.18 8.80
CA ALA A 206 -2.93 -2.13 7.71
C ALA A 206 -3.94 -1.87 6.58
N PHE A 207 -3.46 -1.29 5.48
CA PHE A 207 -4.24 -0.93 4.29
C PHE A 207 -4.30 -2.10 3.31
N ILE A 208 -4.95 -3.20 3.73
CA ILE A 208 -4.92 -4.48 3.01
C ILE A 208 -5.60 -4.33 1.64
N GLN A 209 -4.86 -4.60 0.57
CA GLN A 209 -5.32 -4.47 -0.82
C GLN A 209 -6.17 -5.69 -1.21
N PHE A 210 -7.50 -5.57 -1.09
CA PHE A 210 -8.48 -6.62 -1.46
C PHE A 210 -8.89 -6.53 -2.94
N TYR A 211 -7.89 -6.34 -3.81
CA TYR A 211 -8.01 -6.23 -5.26
C TYR A 211 -6.81 -6.88 -5.98
N ASN A 212 -6.89 -7.01 -7.30
CA ASN A 212 -5.90 -7.69 -8.17
C ASN A 212 -5.60 -9.17 -7.84
N ASN A 213 -6.31 -9.80 -6.91
CA ASN A 213 -5.91 -11.07 -6.29
C ASN A 213 -7.05 -12.10 -6.21
N TYR A 214 -6.72 -13.36 -5.86
CA TYR A 214 -7.74 -14.40 -5.65
C TYR A 214 -8.66 -14.10 -4.46
N CYS A 215 -8.17 -13.32 -3.49
CA CYS A 215 -8.83 -12.97 -2.23
C CYS A 215 -9.62 -11.65 -2.26
N ASN A 216 -9.95 -11.13 -3.45
CA ASN A 216 -10.87 -10.00 -3.62
C ASN A 216 -12.20 -10.20 -2.85
N VAL A 217 -12.88 -9.09 -2.51
CA VAL A 217 -14.15 -9.08 -1.78
C VAL A 217 -15.26 -9.90 -2.45
N ASP A 218 -15.30 -9.90 -3.78
CA ASP A 218 -16.23 -10.64 -4.62
C ASP A 218 -15.77 -12.09 -4.93
N SER A 219 -14.69 -12.54 -4.28
CA SER A 219 -14.03 -13.83 -4.45
C SER A 219 -13.71 -14.45 -3.07
N HIS A 220 -12.50 -14.97 -2.85
CA HIS A 220 -12.10 -15.66 -1.61
C HIS A 220 -11.67 -14.69 -0.49
N PHE A 221 -12.59 -13.80 -0.10
CA PHE A 221 -12.36 -12.72 0.87
C PHE A 221 -11.95 -13.23 2.28
N ASN A 222 -10.65 -13.20 2.57
CA ASN A 222 -9.99 -13.79 3.74
C ASN A 222 -9.77 -12.82 4.92
N TRP A 223 -10.71 -11.90 5.14
CA TRP A 223 -10.64 -10.92 6.25
C TRP A 223 -10.56 -11.56 7.65
N ASP A 224 -11.07 -12.77 7.80
CA ASP A 224 -10.95 -13.57 9.02
C ASP A 224 -9.49 -13.90 9.37
N THR A 225 -8.66 -14.20 8.36
CA THR A 225 -7.22 -14.45 8.48
C THR A 225 -6.50 -13.20 8.98
N TRP A 226 -6.82 -12.05 8.37
CA TRP A 226 -6.30 -10.73 8.79
C TRP A 226 -6.77 -10.34 10.20
N THR A 227 -7.99 -10.71 10.58
CA THR A 227 -8.51 -10.52 11.95
C THR A 227 -7.80 -11.43 12.97
N GLN A 228 -7.45 -12.66 12.58
CA GLN A 228 -6.66 -13.57 13.41
C GLN A 228 -5.22 -13.05 13.60
N PHE A 229 -4.60 -12.49 12.55
CA PHE A 229 -3.33 -11.79 12.66
C PHE A 229 -3.40 -10.62 13.65
N ALA A 230 -4.41 -9.74 13.54
CA ALA A 230 -4.52 -8.57 14.41
C ALA A 230 -4.65 -8.91 15.91
N ALA A 231 -5.19 -10.08 16.24
CA ALA A 231 -5.26 -10.57 17.62
C ALA A 231 -3.90 -11.03 18.21
N GLY A 232 -2.88 -11.20 17.37
CA GLY A 232 -1.50 -11.55 17.75
C GLY A 232 -0.43 -10.54 17.33
N ALA A 233 -0.82 -9.43 16.68
CA ALA A 233 0.10 -8.42 16.17
C ALA A 233 0.85 -7.68 17.30
N PRO A 234 2.09 -7.18 17.07
CA PRO A 234 2.86 -6.46 18.08
C PRO A 234 2.13 -5.23 18.66
N ASN A 235 1.37 -4.52 17.83
CA ASN A 235 0.37 -3.56 18.28
C ASN A 235 -1.03 -4.22 18.30
N PRO A 236 -1.58 -4.57 19.47
CA PRO A 236 -2.92 -5.19 19.55
C PRO A 236 -4.06 -4.23 19.16
N ASN A 237 -3.78 -2.92 19.07
CA ASN A 237 -4.74 -1.90 18.63
C ASN A 237 -4.69 -1.62 17.12
N ILE A 238 -3.87 -2.37 16.35
CA ILE A 238 -3.73 -2.19 14.90
C ILE A 238 -5.09 -2.16 14.20
N LYS A 239 -5.25 -1.21 13.27
CA LYS A 239 -6.47 -1.01 12.50
C LYS A 239 -6.32 -1.56 11.09
N LEU A 240 -7.07 -2.60 10.80
CA LEU A 240 -7.26 -3.16 9.48
C LEU A 240 -8.24 -2.29 8.69
N TYR A 241 -7.89 -1.97 7.46
CA TYR A 241 -8.72 -1.23 6.50
C TYR A 241 -9.01 -2.12 5.29
N LEU A 242 -10.23 -1.99 4.77
CA LEU A 242 -10.65 -2.63 3.52
C LEU A 242 -10.12 -1.78 2.34
N GLY A 243 -8.98 -2.16 1.77
CA GLY A 243 -8.41 -1.50 0.59
C GLY A 243 -9.15 -1.89 -0.69
N LEU A 244 -9.65 -0.89 -1.43
CA LEU A 244 -10.45 -1.05 -2.65
C LEU A 244 -9.95 -0.13 -3.78
N PRO A 245 -10.15 -0.49 -5.06
CA PRO A 245 -9.92 0.42 -6.17
C PRO A 245 -10.98 1.54 -6.16
N GLY A 246 -10.56 2.77 -6.44
CA GLY A 246 -11.44 3.94 -6.49
C GLY A 246 -12.33 4.00 -7.74
N SER A 247 -12.01 3.23 -8.78
CA SER A 247 -12.76 3.11 -10.04
C SER A 247 -12.50 1.79 -10.74
N SER A 248 -13.25 1.49 -11.81
CA SER A 248 -13.06 0.34 -12.69
C SER A 248 -11.79 0.38 -13.55
N SER A 249 -11.01 1.47 -13.52
CA SER A 249 -9.71 1.60 -14.20
C SER A 249 -8.53 1.82 -13.25
N ALA A 250 -8.78 1.87 -11.94
CA ALA A 250 -7.75 2.07 -10.93
C ALA A 250 -6.90 0.81 -10.66
N ALA A 251 -7.46 -0.37 -10.94
CA ALA A 251 -6.84 -1.69 -10.75
C ALA A 251 -7.29 -2.64 -11.87
N GLY A 252 -6.61 -3.78 -12.02
CA GLY A 252 -6.93 -4.81 -13.02
C GLY A 252 -8.16 -5.66 -12.65
N SER A 253 -8.45 -5.82 -11.36
CA SER A 253 -9.69 -6.47 -10.86
C SER A 253 -10.07 -5.95 -9.46
N GLY A 254 -11.24 -6.34 -8.94
CA GLY A 254 -11.65 -6.05 -7.55
C GLY A 254 -12.34 -4.69 -7.32
N TYR A 255 -12.68 -3.94 -8.37
CA TYR A 255 -13.51 -2.74 -8.23
C TYR A 255 -14.98 -3.11 -8.00
N LEU A 256 -15.61 -2.55 -6.96
CA LEU A 256 -16.95 -2.90 -6.50
C LEU A 256 -17.96 -1.78 -6.81
N SER A 257 -18.63 -1.86 -7.96
CA SER A 257 -19.70 -0.93 -8.31
C SER A 257 -21.01 -1.16 -7.54
N ASP A 258 -21.24 -2.36 -7.01
CA ASP A 258 -22.41 -2.64 -6.17
C ASP A 258 -22.16 -2.20 -4.72
N LEU A 259 -22.70 -1.03 -4.37
CA LEU A 259 -22.63 -0.49 -3.01
C LEU A 259 -23.32 -1.37 -1.97
N ASN A 260 -24.22 -2.29 -2.35
CA ASN A 260 -24.84 -3.24 -1.43
C ASN A 260 -23.86 -4.33 -1.00
N LEU A 261 -23.02 -4.82 -1.92
CA LEU A 261 -21.92 -5.73 -1.61
C LEU A 261 -20.90 -5.06 -0.69
N VAL A 262 -20.55 -3.78 -0.95
CA VAL A 262 -19.65 -3.02 -0.07
C VAL A 262 -20.27 -2.81 1.32
N GLN A 263 -21.52 -2.36 1.43
CA GLN A 263 -22.20 -2.14 2.71
C GLN A 263 -22.36 -3.44 3.50
N SER A 264 -22.75 -4.55 2.86
CA SER A 264 -22.89 -5.84 3.54
C SER A 264 -21.54 -6.43 3.99
N THR A 265 -20.48 -6.23 3.21
CA THR A 265 -19.10 -6.56 3.60
C THR A 265 -18.67 -5.74 4.81
N VAL A 266 -18.87 -4.42 4.78
CA VAL A 266 -18.56 -3.52 5.91
C VAL A 266 -19.35 -3.92 7.16
N ASN A 267 -20.64 -4.27 7.04
CA ASN A 267 -21.45 -4.76 8.16
C ASN A 267 -20.92 -6.09 8.74
N LYS A 268 -20.36 -6.99 7.91
CA LYS A 268 -19.76 -8.25 8.34
C LYS A 268 -18.46 -8.02 9.13
N ILE A 269 -17.58 -7.12 8.67
CA ILE A 269 -16.23 -6.94 9.23
C ILE A 269 -16.15 -5.90 10.36
N SER A 270 -17.04 -4.91 10.37
CA SER A 270 -17.03 -3.81 11.34
C SER A 270 -17.35 -4.22 12.78
N GLY A 271 -17.78 -5.46 13.01
CA GLY A 271 -17.87 -6.04 14.36
C GLY A 271 -16.53 -6.07 15.10
N SER A 272 -15.40 -6.26 14.40
CA SER A 272 -14.06 -6.31 15.00
C SER A 272 -13.65 -4.99 15.68
N ALA A 273 -12.91 -5.05 16.79
CA ALA A 273 -12.30 -3.88 17.40
C ALA A 273 -11.15 -3.31 16.53
N ASN A 274 -10.49 -4.18 15.76
CA ASN A 274 -9.40 -3.86 14.85
C ASN A 274 -9.88 -3.37 13.48
N PHE A 275 -11.19 -3.21 13.22
CA PHE A 275 -11.63 -2.51 12.01
C PHE A 275 -11.39 -1.00 12.14
N GLY A 276 -10.79 -0.38 11.12
CA GLY A 276 -10.55 1.07 11.02
C GLY A 276 -11.41 1.79 9.97
N GLY A 277 -11.74 1.10 8.88
CA GLY A 277 -12.54 1.66 7.78
C GLY A 277 -12.12 1.15 6.41
N ILE A 278 -12.03 2.05 5.43
CA ILE A 278 -11.74 1.74 4.01
C ILE A 278 -10.49 2.51 3.55
N MET A 279 -9.68 1.90 2.69
CA MET A 279 -8.61 2.56 1.93
C MET A 279 -8.99 2.58 0.44
N LEU A 280 -8.66 3.65 -0.27
CA LEU A 280 -8.90 3.78 -1.71
C LEU A 280 -7.63 4.09 -2.50
N TRP A 281 -7.37 3.24 -3.50
CA TRP A 281 -6.41 3.49 -4.57
C TRP A 281 -7.12 4.05 -5.81
N ASP A 282 -7.00 5.33 -6.17
CA ASP A 282 -6.40 6.46 -5.45
C ASP A 282 -7.43 7.61 -5.29
N ALA A 283 -6.99 8.75 -4.78
CA ALA A 283 -7.80 9.97 -4.64
C ALA A 283 -8.30 10.51 -5.99
N SER A 284 -7.50 10.43 -7.06
CA SER A 284 -7.89 10.91 -8.40
C SER A 284 -9.03 10.07 -8.98
N GLN A 285 -8.97 8.76 -8.81
CA GLN A 285 -9.98 7.80 -9.25
C GLN A 285 -11.25 7.91 -8.39
N SER A 286 -11.12 7.87 -7.06
CA SER A 286 -12.26 7.82 -6.15
C SER A 286 -13.07 9.12 -6.04
N PHE A 287 -12.49 10.27 -6.41
CA PHE A 287 -13.19 11.56 -6.48
C PHE A 287 -13.78 11.86 -7.86
N THR A 288 -13.26 11.28 -8.95
CA THR A 288 -13.80 11.46 -10.31
C THR A 288 -14.86 10.43 -10.66
N ASN A 289 -14.68 9.17 -10.23
CA ASN A 289 -15.66 8.11 -10.35
C ASN A 289 -16.93 8.43 -9.56
N LYS A 290 -18.10 8.21 -10.19
CA LYS A 290 -19.41 8.46 -9.59
C LYS A 290 -20.31 7.24 -9.63
N VAL A 291 -20.84 6.89 -8.46
CA VAL A 291 -21.81 5.80 -8.28
C VAL A 291 -23.01 6.39 -7.53
N ASP A 292 -24.21 6.15 -8.03
CA ASP A 292 -25.48 6.72 -7.56
C ASP A 292 -25.51 8.26 -7.38
N GLY A 293 -24.65 8.97 -8.12
CA GLY A 293 -24.61 10.44 -8.24
C GLY A 293 -23.50 11.13 -7.43
N ASP A 294 -23.10 10.53 -6.32
CA ASP A 294 -21.96 10.97 -5.49
C ASP A 294 -20.62 10.41 -5.99
N THR A 295 -19.52 10.91 -5.44
CA THR A 295 -18.18 10.34 -5.69
C THR A 295 -18.04 8.98 -4.97
N TYR A 296 -17.17 8.10 -5.47
CA TYR A 296 -16.95 6.80 -4.83
C TYR A 296 -16.43 6.94 -3.39
N ALA A 297 -15.52 7.90 -3.15
CA ALA A 297 -15.06 8.25 -1.79
C ALA A 297 -16.22 8.64 -0.84
N ALA A 298 -17.16 9.48 -1.30
CA ALA A 298 -18.33 9.87 -0.52
C ALA A 298 -19.26 8.68 -0.23
N GLN A 299 -19.41 7.74 -1.17
CA GLN A 299 -20.19 6.51 -0.91
C GLN A 299 -19.50 5.63 0.14
N MET A 300 -18.18 5.48 0.11
CA MET A 300 -17.45 4.75 1.17
C MET A 300 -17.64 5.42 2.53
N LYS A 301 -17.54 6.76 2.61
CA LYS A 301 -17.75 7.51 3.85
C LYS A 301 -19.17 7.32 4.41
N LYS A 302 -20.20 7.32 3.55
CA LYS A 302 -21.60 7.05 3.94
C LYS A 302 -21.78 5.62 4.46
N ILE A 303 -21.20 4.64 3.79
CA ILE A 303 -21.23 3.21 4.19
C ILE A 303 -20.58 2.97 5.56
N LEU A 304 -19.51 3.70 5.89
CA LEU A 304 -18.88 3.63 7.21
C LEU A 304 -19.66 4.41 8.29
N GLY A 305 -20.41 5.44 7.90
CA GLY A 305 -21.26 6.23 8.80
C GLY A 305 -22.45 5.44 9.37
N SER A 306 -23.01 4.49 8.61
CA SER A 306 -24.12 3.65 9.07
C SER A 306 -23.70 2.72 10.21
N VAL A 307 -22.66 1.90 10.02
CA VAL A 307 -22.13 0.98 11.05
C VAL A 307 -21.61 1.70 12.30
N SER A 308 -21.08 2.91 12.14
CA SER A 308 -20.64 3.73 13.27
C SER A 308 -21.81 4.18 14.15
N SER A 309 -22.97 4.46 13.54
CA SER A 309 -24.19 4.91 14.25
C SER A 309 -24.85 3.80 15.08
N GLU A 310 -24.81 2.56 14.59
CA GLU A 310 -25.37 1.39 15.29
C GLU A 310 -24.59 0.97 16.54
N SER A 311 -23.36 1.48 16.71
CA SER A 311 -22.49 1.13 17.85
C SER A 311 -22.91 1.74 19.20
N THR A 312 -23.89 2.64 19.23
CA THR A 312 -24.42 3.21 20.48
C THR A 312 -25.42 2.25 21.15
N PRO A 313 -25.24 1.90 22.45
CA PRO A 313 -26.21 1.05 23.14
C PRO A 313 -27.58 1.73 23.25
N ASN A 314 -28.57 1.20 22.52
CA ASN A 314 -29.96 1.65 22.55
C ASN A 314 -30.57 1.48 23.95
N THR A 315 -30.42 2.50 24.79
CA THR A 315 -31.09 2.57 26.09
C THR A 315 -32.59 2.74 25.84
N PHE A 316 -33.38 1.84 26.43
CA PHE A 316 -34.79 1.62 26.11
C PHE A 316 -35.61 2.89 25.86
N SER A 317 -36.28 2.92 24.71
CA SER A 317 -37.35 3.87 24.40
C SER A 317 -38.45 3.77 25.46
N GLN A 318 -38.72 4.87 26.16
CA GLN A 318 -39.91 5.04 26.98
C GLN A 318 -40.80 6.13 26.38
N THR A 319 -42.06 5.76 26.13
CA THR A 319 -43.07 6.62 25.52
C THR A 319 -43.41 7.81 26.42
N PRO A 320 -43.33 9.07 25.94
CA PRO A 320 -43.84 10.21 26.68
C PRO A 320 -45.38 10.24 26.60
N SER A 321 -46.06 9.62 27.56
CA SER A 321 -47.51 9.76 27.72
C SER A 321 -47.87 11.21 28.06
N SER A 322 -48.86 11.76 27.36
CA SER A 322 -49.34 13.12 27.57
C SER A 322 -50.09 13.27 28.89
N THR A 323 -49.69 14.23 29.72
CA THR A 323 -50.50 14.75 30.83
C THR A 323 -50.26 16.24 30.96
N SER A 324 -51.34 17.02 30.98
CA SER A 324 -51.30 18.47 31.13
C SER A 324 -51.41 18.89 32.59
N SER A 325 -50.55 19.81 33.02
CA SER A 325 -50.75 20.58 34.25
C SER A 325 -50.02 21.93 34.15
N SER A 326 -50.62 22.97 34.73
CA SER A 326 -50.24 24.37 34.47
C SER A 326 -49.44 24.98 35.62
N ALA A 327 -48.44 25.80 35.24
CA ALA A 327 -47.91 26.96 35.94
C ALA A 327 -47.64 26.89 37.48
N SER A 328 -46.37 27.14 37.83
CA SER A 328 -46.08 28.28 38.71
C SER A 328 -44.68 28.84 38.43
N SER A 329 -44.43 30.08 38.88
CA SER A 329 -43.20 30.84 38.61
C SER A 329 -42.53 31.30 39.90
N THR A 330 -41.21 31.10 40.01
CA THR A 330 -40.34 31.79 40.98
C THR A 330 -39.02 32.20 40.33
N VAL A 331 -38.46 33.31 40.77
CA VAL A 331 -37.30 34.01 40.18
C VAL A 331 -36.19 34.14 41.24
N ALA A 332 -34.95 34.44 40.80
CA ALA A 332 -33.74 34.82 41.56
C ALA A 332 -32.70 33.70 41.81
N SER A 333 -31.38 33.98 41.83
CA SER A 333 -30.64 35.04 41.12
C SER A 333 -29.13 34.67 41.03
N SER A 334 -28.45 35.31 40.08
CA SER A 334 -27.01 35.55 39.96
C SER A 334 -26.06 35.18 41.13
N THR A 335 -24.92 34.57 40.80
CA THR A 335 -23.60 35.23 41.02
C THR A 335 -22.50 34.60 40.15
N PHE A 336 -21.65 35.46 39.58
CA PHE A 336 -20.33 35.08 39.07
C PHE A 336 -19.29 35.34 40.18
N PHE A 337 -18.13 34.66 40.16
CA PHE A 337 -16.85 35.33 39.89
C PHE A 337 -15.69 34.32 39.72
N ALA A 338 -14.61 34.81 39.10
CA ALA A 338 -13.48 34.02 38.60
C ALA A 338 -12.61 33.39 39.70
N LYS A 339 -11.89 32.33 39.32
CA LYS A 339 -10.78 31.75 40.09
C LYS A 339 -9.47 31.99 39.33
N SER A 340 -8.54 32.72 39.93
CA SER A 340 -7.22 33.01 39.36
C SER A 340 -6.16 32.04 39.88
N SER A 341 -5.07 31.88 39.12
CA SER A 341 -3.95 30.97 39.41
C SER A 341 -2.88 31.63 40.27
N ALA A 342 -2.33 30.88 41.23
CA ALA A 342 -0.92 30.96 41.64
C ALA A 342 -0.55 29.73 42.49
N ALA A 343 0.63 29.16 42.26
CA ALA A 343 1.22 28.12 43.12
C ALA A 343 2.43 28.70 43.88
N THR A 344 2.81 28.08 45.01
CA THR A 344 4.22 28.02 45.49
C THR A 344 4.35 27.03 46.66
N SER A 345 5.22 26.02 46.47
CA SER A 345 6.10 25.32 47.42
C SER A 345 5.72 25.16 48.91
N ARG A 346 5.86 23.92 49.42
CA ARG A 346 6.87 23.59 50.45
C ARG A 346 7.15 22.09 50.61
N PHE A 347 8.38 21.78 51.01
CA PHE A 347 8.86 20.45 51.39
C PHE A 347 8.26 19.98 52.73
N VAL A 348 8.10 18.67 52.91
CA VAL A 348 8.17 18.01 54.23
C VAL A 348 8.94 16.69 54.10
N THR A 349 10.07 16.60 54.79
CA THR A 349 10.74 15.34 55.15
C THR A 349 10.31 14.94 56.56
N SER A 350 10.09 13.63 56.77
CA SER A 350 9.99 13.02 58.11
C SER A 350 10.39 11.55 58.03
N ALA A 351 10.97 11.02 59.11
CA ALA A 351 11.73 9.78 59.08
C ALA A 351 11.11 8.65 59.93
N SER A 352 11.33 7.43 59.45
CA SER A 352 11.72 6.22 60.20
C SER A 352 10.98 5.78 61.47
N SER A 353 10.62 4.49 61.46
CA SER A 353 10.80 3.59 62.61
C SER A 353 11.12 2.18 62.07
N ALA A 354 11.95 1.42 62.78
CA ALA A 354 12.52 0.16 62.31
C ALA A 354 12.50 -0.92 63.40
N THR A 355 12.66 -2.18 62.98
CA THR A 355 13.06 -3.30 63.86
C THR A 355 14.04 -4.20 63.13
N ASP A 356 15.15 -4.49 63.79
CA ASP A 356 16.25 -5.39 63.41
C ASP A 356 15.77 -6.86 63.19
N LEU A 357 16.56 -7.83 62.65
CA LEU A 357 17.85 -8.25 63.19
C LEU A 357 18.63 -9.27 62.32
N SER A 358 19.93 -8.99 62.10
CA SER A 358 21.06 -9.92 61.81
C SER A 358 20.99 -10.88 60.60
N SER A 359 22.08 -11.39 60.01
CA SER A 359 23.55 -11.11 59.94
C SER A 359 24.10 -12.01 58.80
N ALA A 360 25.33 -11.92 58.25
CA ALA A 360 26.58 -11.31 58.69
C ALA A 360 27.45 -10.83 57.48
N THR A 361 28.60 -10.22 57.76
CA THR A 361 29.51 -9.59 56.78
C THR A 361 30.79 -10.39 56.56
N VAL A 362 31.28 -10.47 55.31
CA VAL A 362 32.71 -10.68 54.99
C VAL A 362 33.10 -9.76 53.80
N ALA A 363 34.32 -9.23 53.81
CA ALA A 363 34.85 -8.25 52.85
C ALA A 363 35.82 -8.89 51.81
N PRO A 364 36.18 -8.22 50.70
CA PRO A 364 36.81 -8.86 49.56
C PRO A 364 38.35 -8.88 49.57
N SER A 365 38.91 -9.82 48.79
CA SER A 365 40.32 -9.96 48.36
C SER A 365 40.36 -11.03 47.25
N SER A 366 41.27 -11.12 46.28
CA SER A 366 42.21 -10.18 45.64
C SER A 366 42.98 -10.95 44.54
N THR A 367 43.23 -10.35 43.36
CA THR A 367 44.37 -10.64 42.46
C THR A 367 44.61 -12.07 41.91
N SER A 368 44.61 -12.21 40.57
CA SER A 368 45.62 -12.99 39.81
C SER A 368 45.61 -12.62 38.31
N GLN A 369 46.72 -12.88 37.60
CA GLN A 369 46.98 -12.42 36.22
C GLN A 369 47.60 -13.53 35.35
N PHE A 370 47.68 -13.27 34.03
CA PHE A 370 48.41 -14.04 32.99
C PHE A 370 47.75 -15.37 32.55
N PHE A 371 47.91 -15.85 31.32
CA PHE A 371 48.95 -15.58 30.30
C PHE A 371 48.42 -15.22 28.90
N ALA A 372 49.30 -14.64 28.08
CA ALA A 372 49.11 -14.45 26.64
C ALA A 372 50.38 -14.81 25.83
N LYS A 373 50.19 -15.28 24.59
CA LYS A 373 51.18 -15.39 23.49
C LYS A 373 50.39 -15.17 22.17
N SER A 374 50.70 -14.30 21.21
CA SER A 374 51.89 -13.52 20.79
C SER A 374 52.65 -14.08 19.56
N ALA A 375 52.26 -13.58 18.38
CA ALA A 375 53.05 -13.32 17.17
C ALA A 375 52.26 -12.24 16.38
N LYS A 376 52.78 -11.05 16.03
CA LYS A 376 53.86 -10.70 15.08
C LYS A 376 53.50 -10.97 13.61
N SER A 377 53.80 -10.11 12.63
CA SER A 377 54.31 -8.71 12.63
C SER A 377 54.47 -8.18 11.18
N SER A 378 54.21 -6.89 10.92
CA SER A 378 55.09 -6.02 10.09
C SER A 378 54.72 -4.53 10.22
N LEU A 379 55.69 -3.64 10.01
CA LEU A 379 55.62 -2.19 10.22
C LEU A 379 56.48 -1.45 9.19
N PHE A 380 56.02 -0.27 8.74
CA PHE A 380 56.80 0.92 8.34
C PHE A 380 55.86 2.13 8.62
N VAL A 381 56.15 3.21 9.38
CA VAL A 381 57.37 3.99 9.73
C VAL A 381 57.85 4.85 8.54
N ALA A 382 57.96 6.19 8.58
CA ALA A 382 57.85 7.23 9.64
C ALA A 382 56.97 8.42 9.13
N SER A 383 56.46 9.44 9.87
CA SER A 383 56.96 10.32 10.97
C SER A 383 58.11 11.26 10.52
N THR A 384 58.19 12.56 10.81
CA THR A 384 57.45 13.54 11.66
C THR A 384 57.24 14.88 10.86
N SER A 385 57.02 16.13 11.31
CA SER A 385 57.04 16.83 12.63
C SER A 385 56.33 18.22 12.62
N SER A 386 55.73 18.60 13.77
CA SER A 386 55.61 19.96 14.38
C SER A 386 55.11 21.20 13.62
N SER A 387 54.10 21.86 14.22
CA SER A 387 53.61 23.24 13.97
C SER A 387 54.59 24.35 14.43
N PRO A 388 54.25 25.65 14.25
CA PRO A 388 53.53 26.36 15.33
C PRO A 388 52.41 27.32 14.88
N ASP A 389 51.58 27.73 15.84
CA ASP A 389 50.52 28.74 15.73
C ASP A 389 51.04 30.18 15.91
N VAL A 390 50.46 31.16 15.20
CA VAL A 390 50.49 32.59 15.55
C VAL A 390 49.20 33.28 15.09
N THR A 391 48.49 33.93 16.01
CA THR A 391 47.30 34.79 15.75
C THR A 391 47.70 36.27 15.83
N PHE A 392 47.06 37.18 15.07
CA PHE A 392 46.54 38.50 15.55
C PHE A 392 45.85 39.35 14.43
N THR A 393 44.56 39.65 14.64
CA THR A 393 43.81 40.92 14.36
C THR A 393 43.98 41.77 13.08
N SER A 394 42.91 41.77 12.26
CA SER A 394 41.97 42.90 11.97
C SER A 394 42.33 44.16 11.15
N GLU A 395 41.28 44.65 10.46
CA GLU A 395 41.05 46.00 9.86
C GLU A 395 41.85 46.42 8.60
N ALA A 396 41.38 47.33 7.74
CA ALA A 396 40.01 47.62 7.23
C ALA A 396 40.08 48.64 6.06
N SER A 397 39.22 48.49 5.03
CA SER A 397 38.89 49.53 4.02
C SER A 397 40.04 50.01 3.10
N THR A 398 39.85 50.73 1.97
CA THR A 398 38.65 51.33 1.35
C THR A 398 38.78 51.40 -0.19
N THR A 399 37.67 51.22 -0.92
CA THR A 399 37.30 51.81 -2.25
C THR A 399 38.35 52.16 -3.32
N LEU A 400 38.06 51.79 -4.59
CA LEU A 400 37.59 52.77 -5.60
C LEU A 400 37.06 52.12 -6.92
N SER A 401 36.13 52.82 -7.55
CA SER A 401 35.54 52.63 -8.89
C SER A 401 35.17 54.05 -9.40
N PRO A 402 34.50 54.32 -10.55
CA PRO A 402 34.03 53.46 -11.64
C PRO A 402 34.32 54.04 -13.06
N GLN A 403 33.80 53.40 -14.14
CA GLN A 403 33.18 54.14 -15.26
C GLN A 403 32.22 53.26 -16.09
N SER A 404 31.39 53.87 -16.95
CA SER A 404 30.11 53.29 -17.42
C SER A 404 29.81 53.52 -18.91
N SER A 405 29.05 52.61 -19.53
CA SER A 405 28.17 52.86 -20.68
C SER A 405 27.22 51.66 -20.95
N SER A 406 26.06 51.76 -21.62
CA SER A 406 24.97 52.76 -21.51
C SER A 406 23.73 52.34 -22.35
N MET A 407 22.56 52.15 -21.72
CA MET A 407 21.19 52.22 -22.33
C MET A 407 20.85 51.24 -23.50
N ALA A 408 19.58 50.95 -23.85
CA ALA A 408 18.24 51.31 -23.34
C ALA A 408 17.24 50.16 -23.56
N SER A 409 16.04 50.26 -22.96
CA SER A 409 14.92 49.31 -23.12
C SER A 409 14.09 49.52 -24.39
N SER A 410 13.47 48.46 -24.92
CA SER A 410 12.21 48.57 -25.69
C SER A 410 11.50 47.23 -25.93
N ALA A 411 10.17 47.24 -25.79
CA ALA A 411 9.18 46.25 -26.25
C ALA A 411 7.80 46.95 -26.30
N PRO A 412 6.74 46.38 -26.91
CA PRO A 412 6.67 45.20 -27.78
C PRO A 412 6.08 45.52 -29.18
N VAL A 413 6.30 44.65 -30.18
CA VAL A 413 5.48 44.62 -31.41
C VAL A 413 5.30 43.16 -31.88
N SER A 414 4.05 42.72 -32.02
CA SER A 414 3.68 41.44 -32.62
C SER A 414 3.71 41.52 -34.16
N HIS A 415 4.07 40.45 -34.86
CA HIS A 415 3.48 40.05 -36.14
C HIS A 415 3.69 38.54 -36.37
N ALA A 416 2.72 37.89 -37.02
CA ALA A 416 2.75 36.45 -37.24
C ALA A 416 3.56 36.08 -38.49
N HIS A 417 4.14 34.86 -38.49
CA HIS A 417 4.52 34.20 -39.74
C HIS A 417 4.21 32.70 -39.68
N THR A 418 3.37 32.25 -40.61
CA THR A 418 2.92 30.85 -40.68
C THR A 418 3.97 29.99 -41.37
N GLN A 419 4.42 28.93 -40.70
CA GLN A 419 4.89 27.70 -41.34
C GLN A 419 4.35 26.52 -40.53
N ALA A 420 4.00 25.44 -41.21
CA ALA A 420 3.45 24.23 -40.59
C ALA A 420 4.35 23.04 -40.92
N LEU A 421 4.62 22.20 -39.92
CA LEU A 421 4.46 20.74 -40.00
C LEU A 421 4.83 20.09 -38.64
N THR A 422 3.97 19.15 -38.21
CA THR A 422 4.27 18.00 -37.34
C THR A 422 5.27 18.15 -36.17
N SER A 423 4.74 18.13 -34.95
CA SER A 423 5.32 17.31 -33.87
C SER A 423 4.18 16.64 -33.09
N SER A 424 4.42 15.42 -32.60
CA SER A 424 3.39 14.52 -32.05
C SER A 424 3.35 14.52 -30.52
N VAL A 425 2.15 14.42 -29.96
CA VAL A 425 1.93 14.13 -28.53
C VAL A 425 2.52 12.75 -28.19
N PRO A 426 3.26 12.59 -27.08
CA PRO A 426 3.68 11.28 -26.62
C PRO A 426 2.48 10.50 -26.07
N VAL A 427 2.09 9.43 -26.77
CA VAL A 427 1.18 8.41 -26.22
C VAL A 427 2.06 7.31 -25.64
N VAL A 428 2.00 7.12 -24.31
CA VAL A 428 2.67 5.99 -23.65
C VAL A 428 1.87 4.72 -23.95
N ILE A 429 2.42 3.85 -24.79
CA ILE A 429 1.90 2.50 -25.05
C ILE A 429 2.84 1.51 -24.38
N TYR A 430 2.32 0.67 -23.50
CA TYR A 430 3.09 -0.44 -22.92
C TYR A 430 3.60 -1.35 -24.05
N SER A 431 4.91 -1.60 -24.08
CA SER A 431 5.55 -2.44 -25.10
C SER A 431 6.71 -3.20 -24.49
N THR A 432 6.45 -4.45 -24.10
CA THR A 432 7.45 -5.41 -23.63
C THR A 432 8.40 -5.78 -24.77
N SER A 433 9.63 -5.27 -24.75
CA SER A 433 10.65 -5.58 -25.75
C SER A 433 11.69 -6.56 -25.19
N THR A 434 11.73 -7.77 -25.75
CA THR A 434 12.69 -8.81 -25.40
C THR A 434 14.11 -8.48 -25.87
N ALA A 435 15.09 -8.49 -24.96
CA ALA A 435 16.50 -8.25 -25.27
C ALA A 435 17.29 -9.55 -25.49
N SER A 436 17.14 -10.16 -26.66
CA SER A 436 17.90 -11.37 -27.05
C SER A 436 19.35 -11.03 -27.44
N GLN A 437 20.32 -11.29 -26.56
CA GLN A 437 21.75 -11.16 -26.88
C GLN A 437 22.26 -12.38 -27.65
N SER A 438 22.65 -12.19 -28.91
CA SER A 438 23.29 -13.21 -29.74
C SER A 438 24.82 -13.06 -29.72
N ALA A 439 25.51 -14.07 -29.18
CA ALA A 439 26.97 -14.10 -29.14
C ALA A 439 27.57 -14.54 -30.49
N SER A 440 28.51 -13.76 -31.03
CA SER A 440 29.18 -14.05 -32.30
C SER A 440 30.19 -15.20 -32.18
N ALA A 441 30.11 -16.17 -33.09
CA ALA A 441 31.13 -17.21 -33.27
C ALA A 441 31.94 -16.96 -34.55
N ALA A 442 33.27 -17.17 -34.49
CA ALA A 442 34.16 -16.97 -35.63
C ALA A 442 35.17 -18.13 -35.78
N SER A 443 35.10 -18.80 -36.94
CA SER A 443 36.15 -19.59 -37.60
C SER A 443 37.08 -20.50 -36.76
N LEU A 444 37.03 -21.81 -37.02
CA LEU A 444 38.11 -22.47 -37.78
C LEU A 444 37.68 -23.84 -38.36
N GLN A 445 38.55 -24.41 -39.18
CA GLN A 445 38.29 -25.59 -40.03
C GLN A 445 38.40 -26.92 -39.28
N THR A 446 37.80 -27.99 -39.81
CA THR A 446 38.47 -29.26 -40.14
C THR A 446 37.62 -30.08 -41.13
N THR A 447 38.28 -30.87 -41.97
CA THR A 447 37.70 -31.69 -43.06
C THR A 447 37.50 -33.16 -42.69
N SER A 448 36.46 -33.79 -43.24
CA SER A 448 36.48 -35.23 -43.58
C SER A 448 35.45 -35.56 -44.68
N LEU A 449 35.84 -36.35 -45.67
CA LEU A 449 34.94 -36.97 -46.65
C LEU A 449 34.53 -38.36 -46.17
N GLU A 450 33.39 -38.90 -46.60
CA GLU A 450 33.36 -39.97 -47.63
C GLU A 450 31.92 -40.43 -48.00
N THR A 451 31.59 -40.22 -49.28
CA THR A 451 31.03 -41.15 -50.29
C THR A 451 29.97 -42.22 -49.93
N SER A 452 29.00 -42.38 -50.86
CA SER A 452 28.15 -43.57 -51.15
C SER A 452 26.76 -43.65 -50.45
N ALA A 453 25.66 -43.97 -51.15
CA ALA A 453 25.46 -44.11 -52.61
C ALA A 453 23.98 -44.10 -53.07
N THR A 454 23.80 -43.89 -54.38
CA THR A 454 22.74 -44.40 -55.29
C THR A 454 21.35 -43.75 -55.40
N SER A 455 20.86 -43.80 -56.66
CA SER A 455 19.51 -43.52 -57.21
C SER A 455 18.88 -42.14 -56.94
N SER A 456 18.62 -41.20 -57.87
CA SER A 456 18.55 -41.08 -59.36
C SER A 456 17.12 -40.88 -59.90
N SER A 457 16.98 -39.96 -60.87
CA SER A 457 15.79 -39.73 -61.73
C SER A 457 14.57 -39.12 -61.04
N ALA A 458 13.76 -38.25 -61.67
CA ALA A 458 13.89 -37.47 -62.91
C ALA A 458 12.92 -36.26 -62.79
N GLU A 459 13.35 -35.02 -63.02
CA GLU A 459 13.31 -34.28 -64.30
C GLU A 459 12.06 -33.38 -64.42
N SER A 460 12.06 -32.42 -65.35
CA SER A 460 11.58 -31.06 -65.09
C SER A 460 10.61 -30.47 -66.12
N GLN A 461 9.75 -29.55 -65.64
CA GLN A 461 9.23 -28.38 -66.40
C GLN A 461 8.21 -28.74 -67.55
N PRO A 462 7.71 -27.78 -68.37
CA PRO A 462 6.61 -26.88 -67.96
C PRO A 462 5.55 -26.62 -69.06
N SER A 463 4.53 -25.78 -68.79
CA SER A 463 3.88 -24.91 -69.80
C SER A 463 2.90 -23.85 -69.23
N ASN A 464 3.17 -22.57 -69.53
CA ASN A 464 2.42 -21.69 -70.46
C ASN A 464 0.86 -21.61 -70.41
N THR A 465 0.18 -20.49 -70.68
CA THR A 465 0.57 -19.07 -70.94
C THR A 465 -0.66 -18.14 -70.99
N MET A 466 -0.50 -16.87 -70.56
CA MET A 466 -1.21 -15.59 -70.89
C MET A 466 -2.70 -15.57 -71.34
N THR A 467 -3.58 -14.80 -70.67
CA THR A 467 -3.84 -13.33 -70.74
C THR A 467 -4.78 -12.87 -71.88
N ALA A 468 -5.88 -12.21 -71.50
CA ALA A 468 -6.63 -11.27 -72.34
C ALA A 468 -7.32 -10.21 -71.45
N SER A 469 -7.46 -8.97 -71.92
CA SER A 469 -8.04 -7.85 -71.16
C SER A 469 -9.17 -7.15 -71.92
N ALA A 470 -10.26 -6.81 -71.26
CA ALA A 470 -11.19 -5.76 -71.68
C ALA A 470 -12.07 -5.26 -70.51
N THR A 471 -12.19 -3.94 -70.37
CA THR A 471 -13.26 -3.25 -69.62
C THR A 471 -14.50 -3.10 -70.55
N SER A 472 -15.69 -2.60 -70.17
CA SER A 472 -16.09 -1.74 -69.03
C SER A 472 -17.63 -1.70 -68.88
N ALA A 473 -18.11 -1.31 -67.69
CA ALA A 473 -19.39 -0.59 -67.44
C ALA A 473 -20.75 -1.31 -67.72
N ALA A 474 -21.84 -1.02 -67.00
CA ALA A 474 -22.05 -0.34 -65.71
C ALA A 474 -23.50 -0.54 -65.17
N SER A 475 -23.71 -0.26 -63.87
CA SER A 475 -25.02 -0.13 -63.17
C SER A 475 -25.81 -1.45 -63.00
N SER A 476 -26.62 -1.67 -61.94
CA SER A 476 -27.23 -0.72 -61.00
C SER A 476 -27.39 -1.27 -59.56
N SER A 477 -27.89 -0.42 -58.67
CA SER A 477 -28.01 -0.54 -57.20
C SER A 477 -29.22 -1.35 -56.67
N GLU A 478 -29.08 -1.85 -55.43
CA GLU A 478 -30.15 -2.14 -54.42
C GLU A 478 -31.19 -3.24 -54.75
N THR A 479 -31.85 -3.92 -53.79
CA THR A 479 -31.85 -3.90 -52.30
C THR A 479 -32.21 -5.31 -51.75
N SER A 480 -31.98 -5.56 -50.45
CA SER A 480 -32.73 -6.47 -49.53
C SER A 480 -33.06 -7.93 -49.95
N PHE A 481 -32.86 -8.94 -49.09
CA PHE A 481 -33.81 -9.29 -48.03
C PHE A 481 -33.28 -10.34 -47.02
N THR A 482 -33.90 -10.37 -45.84
CA THR A 482 -33.72 -11.36 -44.76
C THR A 482 -34.39 -12.71 -45.04
N LEU A 483 -33.87 -13.80 -44.48
CA LEU A 483 -34.67 -15.00 -44.11
C LEU A 483 -34.01 -15.85 -43.02
N SER A 484 -34.79 -16.75 -42.41
CA SER A 484 -34.57 -17.36 -41.09
C SER A 484 -34.17 -18.84 -41.14
N SER A 485 -33.81 -19.38 -39.96
CA SER A 485 -33.87 -20.82 -39.56
C SER A 485 -33.15 -21.84 -40.45
N THR A 486 -32.01 -22.43 -40.07
CA THR A 486 -31.77 -23.30 -38.88
C THR A 486 -32.54 -24.62 -38.91
N SER A 487 -31.83 -25.71 -39.21
CA SER A 487 -32.18 -27.06 -38.76
C SER A 487 -30.91 -27.83 -38.36
N GLN A 488 -31.06 -28.61 -37.28
CA GLN A 488 -30.03 -29.19 -36.41
C GLN A 488 -29.04 -30.15 -37.10
N GLN A 489 -27.81 -30.24 -36.56
CA GLN A 489 -27.41 -31.43 -35.78
C GLN A 489 -26.22 -31.18 -34.83
N SER A 490 -26.10 -32.05 -33.83
CA SER A 490 -25.46 -31.78 -32.54
C SER A 490 -23.94 -31.79 -32.51
N ARG A 491 -23.37 -30.91 -31.66
CA ARG A 491 -22.16 -31.20 -30.87
C ARG A 491 -22.38 -30.76 -29.44
N THR A 492 -21.93 -31.58 -28.48
CA THR A 492 -21.99 -31.26 -27.05
C THR A 492 -20.93 -30.23 -26.71
N VAL A 493 -21.31 -29.16 -26.01
CA VAL A 493 -20.40 -28.17 -25.41
C VAL A 493 -20.77 -28.08 -23.93
N LEU A 494 -19.78 -28.17 -23.05
CA LEU A 494 -19.97 -27.93 -21.62
C LEU A 494 -20.09 -26.42 -21.39
N ALA A 495 -21.12 -26.00 -20.67
CA ALA A 495 -21.34 -24.60 -20.32
C ALA A 495 -20.42 -24.17 -19.15
N PRO A 496 -20.02 -22.89 -19.08
CA PRO A 496 -19.32 -22.36 -17.91
C PRO A 496 -20.25 -22.38 -16.68
N THR A 497 -19.73 -22.81 -15.53
CA THR A 497 -20.50 -22.95 -14.30
C THR A 497 -20.71 -21.60 -13.61
N SER A 498 -21.94 -21.09 -13.62
CA SER A 498 -22.38 -20.02 -12.72
C SER A 498 -23.13 -20.63 -11.52
N ILE A 499 -22.94 -20.06 -10.33
CA ILE A 499 -23.50 -20.53 -9.05
C ILE A 499 -24.19 -19.34 -8.35
N PRO A 500 -25.37 -19.52 -7.73
CA PRO A 500 -26.19 -18.40 -7.26
C PRO A 500 -25.87 -17.92 -5.84
N THR A 501 -26.09 -16.63 -5.60
CA THR A 501 -25.98 -15.96 -4.29
C THR A 501 -27.17 -16.27 -3.38
N PHE A 502 -26.94 -16.60 -2.10
CA PHE A 502 -27.90 -16.36 -1.01
C PHE A 502 -27.20 -16.25 0.37
N ALA A 503 -27.86 -15.58 1.31
CA ALA A 503 -27.31 -15.18 2.61
C ALA A 503 -27.53 -16.21 3.74
N PRO A 504 -26.72 -16.21 4.82
CA PRO A 504 -26.84 -17.18 5.90
C PRO A 504 -28.09 -16.96 6.77
N SER A 505 -28.74 -18.06 7.15
CA SER A 505 -29.72 -18.11 8.25
C SER A 505 -29.13 -18.90 9.42
N THR A 506 -29.49 -18.53 10.65
CA THR A 506 -28.80 -19.00 11.85
C THR A 506 -29.24 -20.37 12.35
N THR A 507 -28.35 -20.99 13.14
CA THR A 507 -28.63 -22.07 14.13
C THR A 507 -28.83 -23.50 13.59
N SER A 508 -27.76 -24.30 13.59
CA SER A 508 -27.59 -25.39 14.58
C SER A 508 -26.29 -26.17 14.34
N SER A 509 -25.66 -26.63 15.43
CA SER A 509 -24.50 -27.55 15.36
C SER A 509 -24.96 -29.01 15.39
N PRO A 510 -24.39 -29.85 14.51
CA PRO A 510 -23.81 -31.12 14.90
C PRO A 510 -22.29 -31.09 14.62
N THR A 511 -21.43 -31.31 15.61
CA THR A 511 -21.05 -32.64 16.13
C THR A 511 -20.40 -33.49 15.03
N ALA A 512 -19.09 -33.72 15.17
CA ALA A 512 -18.27 -34.35 14.14
C ALA A 512 -18.49 -35.88 14.01
N THR A 513 -18.72 -36.31 12.78
CA THR A 513 -18.37 -37.64 12.24
C THR A 513 -18.02 -37.44 10.77
N GLY A 514 -16.87 -37.94 10.32
CA GLY A 514 -16.44 -37.77 8.92
C GLY A 514 -17.47 -38.33 7.94
N SER A 515 -17.84 -37.53 6.94
CA SER A 515 -18.76 -37.91 5.87
C SER A 515 -18.07 -37.78 4.51
N ASN A 516 -18.30 -38.76 3.64
CA ASN A 516 -17.65 -38.85 2.34
C ASN A 516 -18.27 -37.84 1.35
N THR A 517 -17.98 -36.55 1.52
CA THR A 517 -18.25 -35.54 0.49
C THR A 517 -17.37 -35.81 -0.73
N TRP A 518 -17.78 -35.30 -1.90
CA TRP A 518 -16.91 -35.41 -3.08
C TRP A 518 -15.63 -34.61 -2.85
N ALA A 519 -15.75 -33.41 -2.25
CA ALA A 519 -14.62 -32.55 -1.99
C ALA A 519 -13.61 -33.16 -1.01
N HIS A 520 -14.04 -33.72 0.12
CA HIS A 520 -13.14 -34.36 1.09
C HIS A 520 -12.35 -35.53 0.47
N THR A 521 -13.07 -36.36 -0.29
CA THR A 521 -12.46 -37.47 -1.05
C THR A 521 -11.41 -36.93 -2.05
N ARG A 522 -11.73 -35.85 -2.76
CA ARG A 522 -10.86 -35.24 -3.77
C ARG A 522 -9.67 -34.48 -3.16
N ALA A 523 -9.80 -33.93 -1.96
CA ALA A 523 -8.70 -33.34 -1.20
C ALA A 523 -7.66 -34.40 -0.80
N ILE A 524 -8.12 -35.56 -0.31
CA ILE A 524 -7.24 -36.71 0.01
C ILE A 524 -6.54 -37.23 -1.27
N GLU A 525 -7.25 -37.35 -2.40
CA GLU A 525 -6.63 -37.70 -3.69
C GLU A 525 -5.54 -36.70 -4.13
N LEU A 526 -5.80 -35.40 -3.99
CA LEU A 526 -4.82 -34.36 -4.31
C LEU A 526 -3.60 -34.42 -3.39
N ASN A 527 -3.78 -34.64 -2.09
CA ASN A 527 -2.66 -34.79 -1.17
C ASN A 527 -1.81 -36.03 -1.45
N ALA A 528 -2.42 -37.14 -1.86
CA ALA A 528 -1.70 -38.31 -2.33
C ALA A 528 -0.90 -38.02 -3.63
N GLN A 529 -1.44 -37.20 -4.53
CA GLN A 529 -0.73 -36.72 -5.73
C GLN A 529 0.45 -35.80 -5.34
N TYR A 530 0.23 -34.82 -4.46
CA TYR A 530 1.28 -33.91 -3.97
C TYR A 530 2.41 -34.66 -3.26
N ALA A 531 2.10 -35.62 -2.39
CA ALA A 531 3.09 -36.48 -1.74
C ALA A 531 3.89 -37.35 -2.72
N ALA A 532 3.33 -37.66 -3.90
CA ALA A 532 4.01 -38.33 -5.01
C ALA A 532 4.75 -37.36 -5.95
N GLY A 533 4.83 -36.06 -5.64
CA GLY A 533 5.45 -35.03 -6.48
C GLY A 533 4.62 -34.63 -7.70
N GLN A 534 3.32 -34.96 -7.73
CA GLN A 534 2.42 -34.71 -8.87
C GLN A 534 1.56 -33.48 -8.63
N LEU A 535 1.91 -32.35 -9.24
CA LEU A 535 1.15 -31.11 -9.13
C LEU A 535 -0.17 -31.23 -9.92
N ASN A 536 -1.26 -31.44 -9.18
CA ASN A 536 -2.62 -31.70 -9.66
C ASN A 536 -2.75 -32.87 -10.67
N GLY A 537 -1.78 -33.78 -10.69
CA GLY A 537 -1.73 -34.90 -11.65
C GLY A 537 -1.43 -34.49 -13.10
N LYS A 538 -0.93 -33.27 -13.35
CA LYS A 538 -0.68 -32.72 -14.69
C LYS A 538 0.81 -32.60 -15.01
N SER A 539 1.16 -32.67 -16.30
CA SER A 539 2.51 -32.38 -16.83
C SER A 539 2.72 -30.90 -17.21
N SER A 540 1.67 -30.09 -17.15
CA SER A 540 1.64 -28.67 -17.55
C SER A 540 0.47 -27.98 -16.83
N CYS A 541 0.67 -26.75 -16.36
CA CYS A 541 -0.33 -25.99 -15.64
C CYS A 541 -0.96 -24.88 -16.51
N SER A 542 -2.00 -24.23 -16.00
CA SER A 542 -2.56 -22.99 -16.55
C SER A 542 -2.28 -21.84 -15.59
N ASP A 543 -1.89 -20.66 -16.09
CA ASP A 543 -1.51 -19.51 -15.27
C ASP A 543 -2.56 -19.21 -14.18
N GLY A 544 -2.12 -19.04 -12.93
CA GLY A 544 -2.96 -18.91 -11.73
C GLY A 544 -3.45 -20.24 -11.13
N GLU A 545 -3.20 -21.39 -11.74
CA GLU A 545 -3.48 -22.70 -11.12
C GLU A 545 -2.60 -22.92 -9.88
N ILE A 546 -3.18 -23.45 -8.79
CA ILE A 546 -2.49 -23.71 -7.52
C ILE A 546 -2.37 -25.21 -7.26
N ALA A 547 -1.23 -25.64 -6.74
CA ALA A 547 -0.96 -26.98 -6.22
C ALA A 547 -0.04 -26.90 -4.98
N CYS A 548 0.29 -28.05 -4.39
CA CYS A 548 1.28 -28.16 -3.33
C CYS A 548 2.39 -29.13 -3.72
N SER A 549 3.64 -28.84 -3.34
CA SER A 549 4.76 -29.77 -3.52
C SER A 549 4.79 -30.88 -2.46
N ALA A 550 5.61 -31.90 -2.69
CA ALA A 550 5.75 -33.05 -1.78
C ALA A 550 6.33 -32.68 -0.40
N ASP A 551 7.18 -31.66 -0.35
CA ASP A 551 7.74 -31.05 0.86
C ASP A 551 6.86 -29.93 1.46
N GLY A 552 5.73 -29.61 0.81
CA GLY A 552 4.69 -28.76 1.38
C GLY A 552 4.86 -27.25 1.15
N HIS A 553 5.61 -26.85 0.11
CA HIS A 553 5.55 -25.51 -0.47
C HIS A 553 4.21 -25.32 -1.20
N ILE A 554 3.71 -24.08 -1.26
CA ILE A 554 2.65 -23.74 -2.21
C ILE A 554 3.29 -23.53 -3.59
N THR A 555 2.62 -24.02 -4.63
CA THR A 555 3.08 -23.83 -6.01
C THR A 555 2.00 -23.19 -6.84
N ILE A 556 2.30 -22.04 -7.45
CA ILE A 556 1.38 -21.31 -8.34
C ILE A 556 1.95 -21.36 -9.76
N CYS A 557 1.09 -21.55 -10.75
CA CYS A 557 1.48 -21.53 -12.15
C CYS A 557 1.66 -20.09 -12.65
N ASP A 558 2.84 -19.78 -13.19
CA ASP A 558 3.14 -18.55 -13.91
C ASP A 558 3.70 -18.89 -15.29
N HIS A 559 3.07 -18.36 -16.34
CA HIS A 559 3.39 -18.60 -17.76
C HIS A 559 3.68 -20.09 -18.11
N GLY A 560 2.80 -20.98 -17.63
CA GLY A 560 2.88 -22.43 -17.81
C GLY A 560 3.95 -23.17 -16.99
N LEU A 561 4.67 -22.48 -16.10
CA LEU A 561 5.68 -23.02 -15.21
C LEU A 561 5.21 -22.96 -13.74
N TRP A 562 5.58 -23.96 -12.94
CA TRP A 562 5.29 -23.95 -11.51
C TRP A 562 6.35 -23.16 -10.74
N VAL A 563 5.94 -22.06 -10.09
CA VAL A 563 6.74 -21.28 -9.15
C VAL A 563 6.45 -21.78 -7.74
N TYR A 564 7.49 -21.96 -6.92
CA TYR A 564 7.44 -22.58 -5.59
C TYR A 564 7.71 -21.53 -4.51
N THR A 565 6.88 -21.48 -3.47
CA THR A 565 7.00 -20.51 -2.36
C THR A 565 6.93 -21.23 -1.01
N GLU A 566 7.83 -20.90 -0.08
CA GLU A 566 7.78 -21.44 1.29
C GLU A 566 6.50 -20.98 1.99
N CYS A 567 5.82 -21.93 2.66
CA CYS A 567 4.72 -21.60 3.54
C CYS A 567 5.25 -21.01 4.86
N ALA A 568 4.49 -20.09 5.46
CA ALA A 568 4.86 -19.44 6.72
C ALA A 568 5.19 -20.46 7.83
N ALA A 569 6.10 -20.11 8.74
CA ALA A 569 6.52 -21.00 9.84
C ALA A 569 5.33 -21.55 10.65
N GLY A 570 5.20 -22.88 10.71
CA GLY A 570 4.07 -23.58 11.35
C GLY A 570 2.90 -23.93 10.41
N THR A 571 2.95 -23.47 9.16
CA THR A 571 2.02 -23.85 8.08
C THR A 571 2.70 -24.72 7.03
N THR A 572 1.91 -25.36 6.18
CA THR A 572 2.36 -26.21 5.06
C THR A 572 1.24 -26.27 4.03
N CYS A 573 1.57 -26.45 2.75
CA CYS A 573 0.57 -26.61 1.70
C CYS A 573 -0.04 -28.02 1.74
N PHE A 574 -1.37 -28.09 1.68
CA PHE A 574 -2.14 -29.30 1.42
C PHE A 574 -3.50 -28.95 0.82
N ALA A 575 -4.13 -29.91 0.14
CA ALA A 575 -5.52 -29.80 -0.27
C ALA A 575 -6.47 -30.05 0.91
N TYR A 576 -7.54 -29.29 1.01
CA TYR A 576 -8.61 -29.45 2.00
C TYR A 576 -9.97 -29.14 1.36
N ASP A 577 -11.05 -29.60 1.98
CA ASP A 577 -12.40 -29.22 1.60
C ASP A 577 -13.04 -28.21 2.56
N TYR A 578 -13.88 -27.36 1.99
CA TYR A 578 -14.73 -26.41 2.71
C TYR A 578 -16.01 -26.21 1.88
N GLU A 579 -17.19 -26.33 2.50
CA GLU A 579 -18.51 -26.19 1.86
C GLU A 579 -18.71 -27.02 0.55
N ASP A 580 -18.15 -28.24 0.51
CA ASP A 580 -18.11 -29.17 -0.65
C ASP A 580 -17.39 -28.61 -1.91
N ALA A 581 -16.49 -27.64 -1.71
CA ALA A 581 -15.45 -27.23 -2.65
C ALA A 581 -14.05 -27.64 -2.15
N VAL A 582 -13.08 -27.75 -3.07
CA VAL A 582 -11.70 -28.19 -2.77
C VAL A 582 -10.72 -27.04 -3.01
N TYR A 583 -9.81 -26.85 -2.08
CA TYR A 583 -8.82 -25.78 -2.07
C TYR A 583 -7.44 -26.35 -1.77
N SER A 584 -6.38 -25.70 -2.29
CA SER A 584 -4.99 -26.01 -1.96
C SER A 584 -4.27 -24.72 -1.61
N SER A 585 -3.75 -24.60 -0.38
CA SER A 585 -3.04 -23.40 0.10
C SER A 585 -2.17 -23.72 1.32
N CYS A 586 -1.32 -22.79 1.72
CA CYS A 586 -0.61 -22.85 3.00
C CYS A 586 -1.60 -22.74 4.17
N ASN A 587 -1.67 -23.78 5.00
CA ASN A 587 -2.56 -23.83 6.16
C ASN A 587 -1.84 -24.53 7.34
N PHE A 588 -2.33 -24.42 8.57
CA PHE A 588 -1.61 -24.88 9.78
C PHE A 588 -1.29 -26.38 9.72
N ALA A 589 -0.04 -26.75 10.02
CA ALA A 589 0.43 -28.13 9.82
C ALA A 589 -0.27 -29.17 10.73
N ASN A 590 -0.93 -28.74 11.81
CA ASN A 590 -1.67 -29.59 12.73
C ASN A 590 -3.05 -30.06 12.18
N VAL A 591 -3.64 -29.38 11.20
CA VAL A 591 -4.94 -29.78 10.61
C VAL A 591 -4.79 -30.66 9.36
N LYS A 592 -3.59 -30.71 8.75
CA LYS A 592 -3.28 -31.53 7.56
C LYS A 592 -3.64 -33.02 7.74
N SER A 593 -3.52 -33.55 8.96
CA SER A 593 -3.85 -34.93 9.31
C SER A 593 -5.32 -35.33 9.11
N SER A 594 -6.21 -34.37 8.85
CA SER A 594 -7.62 -34.64 8.52
C SER A 594 -7.85 -34.90 7.02
N PHE A 595 -6.83 -34.75 6.17
CA PHE A 595 -6.96 -34.75 4.71
C PHE A 595 -5.87 -35.59 3.99
N VAL A 596 -5.17 -36.50 4.69
CA VAL A 596 -4.09 -37.35 4.18
C VAL A 596 -4.29 -38.84 4.48
#